data_AF-A0A954YAB1-F1
#
_entry.id   AF-A0A954YAB1-F1
#
_cell.length_a   1.000
_cell.length_b   1.000
_cell.length_c   1.000
_cell.angle_alpha   90.00
_cell.angle_beta   90.00
_cell.angle_gamma   90.00
#
_symmetry.space_group_name_H-M   'P 1'
#
loop_
_entity.id
_entity.type
_entity.pdbx_description
1 polymer ?
#
loop_
_entity_poly.entity_id
_entity_poly.type
_entity_poly.pdbx_seq_one_letter_code
_entity_poly.pdbx_strand_id
1 'polypeptide(L)'
;MTRIGIRGCVSVLALGALAVTSFAGDMMSPTRDGDEIARLESLLEAQQKKIDALERQVSSSDSAGMNAARVENIKEQIREVLGEREFRESLMPTVLTAGYDDGFYIKSSDDNFMFKVNAWLQVRWQHYGTRADNRYLLPGLQRDDKTGFDIQRARIRFSGHAYSPDYTYNIEMRADAVDAWDWIVHEAWVNYRAMDEFQVRAGLMRLASTRAQMTYEGNLQFVDRSMVDAVFGLGRGLGVRFWGHLWDKQATYYIDYVDGTGDEIVTAANRTITPDRLTLSGGEKDGNPAILARFVWHVMGDDPETDWVSQADHAHRESPALDIGFHYAFNDDRSDIATTRIPVPSSRRFRQGGYALTNLNGSQMHQAGIDAAFKYRGFSTTAEYMFRTIDPRRGAFTPFNILTREGSTSVQHGAYMQMGYFLPIPGLEDKLEVVARVGGISAMGGGTEGSWEYAGGLNYYIQGDNVKLQTDLTRIYEAPISNNYSSLANVNDDVLVWRVQLQVAF
;
A
#
# COMPACT_ATOMS: atom_id res chain seq x y z
N MET A 1 -11.49 -69.23 -37.76
CA MET A 1 -12.40 -69.00 -36.61
C MET A 1 -12.94 -67.57 -36.76
N THR A 2 -14.18 -67.33 -37.21
CA THR A 2 -15.46 -67.30 -36.45
C THR A 2 -15.49 -66.29 -35.29
N ARG A 3 -16.52 -65.45 -35.10
CA ARG A 3 -17.63 -64.91 -35.93
C ARG A 3 -18.37 -63.84 -35.05
N ILE A 4 -18.92 -62.77 -35.66
CA ILE A 4 -20.26 -62.13 -35.47
C ILE A 4 -20.94 -62.21 -34.05
N GLY A 5 -21.57 -61.19 -33.44
CA GLY A 5 -21.83 -59.77 -33.80
C GLY A 5 -23.09 -59.16 -33.11
N ILE A 6 -23.27 -57.83 -33.23
CA ILE A 6 -24.51 -57.00 -33.40
C ILE A 6 -25.70 -57.05 -32.38
N ARG A 7 -26.25 -55.85 -32.10
CA ARG A 7 -27.53 -55.43 -31.41
C ARG A 7 -27.37 -55.21 -29.89
N GLY A 8 -27.90 -54.16 -29.23
CA GLY A 8 -28.91 -53.10 -29.52
C GLY A 8 -29.70 -52.89 -28.20
N CYS A 9 -30.31 -51.76 -27.81
CA CYS A 9 -30.71 -50.48 -28.43
C CYS A 9 -31.11 -49.48 -27.29
N VAL A 10 -31.08 -48.15 -27.52
CA VAL A 10 -31.97 -47.10 -26.91
C VAL A 10 -31.91 -46.95 -25.36
N SER A 11 -31.95 -45.80 -24.65
CA SER A 11 -32.23 -44.36 -24.81
C SER A 11 -31.44 -43.61 -23.69
N VAL A 12 -31.30 -42.28 -23.59
CA VAL A 12 -31.53 -41.09 -24.44
C VAL A 12 -30.63 -39.97 -23.87
N LEU A 13 -30.07 -39.08 -24.71
CA LEU A 13 -29.53 -37.78 -24.29
C LEU A 13 -29.67 -36.80 -25.46
N ALA A 14 -30.44 -35.73 -25.27
CA ALA A 14 -30.83 -34.82 -26.35
C ALA A 14 -29.70 -33.86 -26.75
N LEU A 15 -29.69 -33.47 -28.04
CA LEU A 15 -28.78 -32.48 -28.60
C LEU A 15 -28.98 -31.10 -27.95
N GLY A 16 -27.90 -30.31 -27.90
CA GLY A 16 -27.95 -28.93 -27.39
C GLY A 16 -26.68 -28.13 -27.63
N ALA A 17 -26.06 -28.23 -28.82
CA ALA A 17 -25.03 -27.28 -29.20
C ALA A 17 -25.69 -25.92 -29.47
N LEU A 18 -25.40 -24.89 -28.68
CA LEU A 18 -25.74 -23.50 -29.03
C LEU A 18 -24.55 -22.82 -29.67
N ALA A 19 -24.71 -22.51 -30.95
CA ALA A 19 -23.83 -21.59 -31.66
C ALA A 19 -24.09 -20.14 -31.23
N VAL A 20 -23.11 -19.28 -31.49
CA VAL A 20 -23.29 -17.83 -31.45
C VAL A 20 -24.33 -17.42 -32.49
N THR A 21 -25.50 -16.98 -32.03
CA THR A 21 -26.50 -16.31 -32.88
C THR A 21 -27.00 -15.04 -32.22
N SER A 22 -26.82 -13.93 -32.94
CA SER A 22 -27.46 -12.64 -32.71
C SER A 22 -28.98 -12.77 -32.54
N PHE A 23 -29.53 -12.19 -31.48
CA PHE A 23 -30.95 -11.90 -31.39
C PHE A 23 -31.21 -10.42 -31.73
N ALA A 24 -31.76 -10.21 -32.91
CA ALA A 24 -32.59 -9.05 -33.23
C ALA A 24 -34.00 -9.59 -33.51
N GLY A 25 -35.03 -9.05 -32.84
CA GLY A 25 -36.40 -9.55 -32.96
C GLY A 25 -37.30 -9.17 -31.78
N ASP A 26 -37.77 -7.92 -31.81
CA ASP A 26 -38.96 -7.35 -31.15
C ASP A 26 -39.45 -7.86 -29.78
N MET A 27 -39.37 -6.95 -28.79
CA MET A 27 -40.56 -6.59 -28.01
C MET A 27 -40.69 -5.06 -27.90
N MET A 28 -41.70 -4.53 -28.57
CA MET A 28 -42.06 -3.11 -28.56
C MET A 28 -42.99 -2.80 -27.37
N SER A 29 -42.64 -1.82 -26.54
CA SER A 29 -43.56 -1.21 -25.56
C SER A 29 -43.14 0.24 -25.24
N PRO A 30 -43.60 1.23 -26.02
CA PRO A 30 -43.25 2.64 -25.84
C PRO A 30 -44.23 3.30 -24.87
N THR A 31 -44.05 3.10 -23.56
CA THR A 31 -44.98 3.63 -22.54
C THR A 31 -44.33 4.24 -21.30
N ARG A 32 -43.04 3.98 -21.00
CA ARG A 32 -42.45 4.40 -19.72
C ARG A 32 -42.16 5.90 -19.61
N ASP A 33 -41.60 6.50 -20.66
CA ASP A 33 -41.32 7.94 -20.68
C ASP A 33 -42.61 8.78 -20.72
N GLY A 34 -43.66 8.27 -21.39
CA GLY A 34 -44.95 8.96 -21.52
C GLY A 34 -45.71 9.07 -20.20
N ASP A 35 -45.77 7.99 -19.41
CA ASP A 35 -46.41 8.01 -18.09
C ASP A 35 -45.63 8.88 -17.09
N GLU A 36 -44.30 8.94 -17.19
CA GLU A 36 -43.45 9.77 -16.33
C GLU A 36 -43.56 11.26 -16.69
N ILE A 37 -43.56 11.61 -17.98
CA ILE A 37 -43.81 12.98 -18.45
C ILE A 37 -45.24 13.42 -18.09
N ALA A 38 -46.28 12.59 -18.31
CA ALA A 38 -47.66 12.93 -17.95
C ALA A 38 -47.84 13.09 -16.42
N ARG A 39 -47.10 12.33 -15.62
CA ARG A 39 -47.06 12.50 -14.16
C ARG A 39 -46.38 13.82 -13.77
N LEU A 40 -45.29 14.20 -14.44
CA LEU A 40 -44.61 15.48 -14.22
C LEU A 40 -45.48 16.66 -14.66
N GLU A 41 -46.12 16.60 -15.82
CA GLU A 41 -47.04 17.63 -16.32
C GLU A 41 -48.25 17.80 -15.39
N SER A 42 -48.87 16.71 -14.91
CA SER A 42 -49.98 16.79 -13.96
C SER A 42 -49.58 17.33 -12.58
N LEU A 43 -48.34 17.06 -12.13
CA LEU A 43 -47.76 17.71 -10.93
C LEU A 43 -47.52 19.20 -11.16
N LEU A 44 -47.03 19.60 -12.33
CA LEU A 44 -46.79 20.99 -12.71
C LEU A 44 -48.10 21.78 -12.81
N GLU A 45 -49.15 21.21 -13.41
CA GLU A 45 -50.49 21.80 -13.42
C GLU A 45 -51.09 21.92 -12.02
N ALA A 46 -50.92 20.90 -11.18
CA ALA A 46 -51.40 20.92 -9.80
C ALA A 46 -50.67 21.98 -8.97
N GLN A 47 -49.36 22.16 -9.18
CA GLN A 47 -48.57 23.24 -8.58
C GLN A 47 -48.98 24.61 -9.11
N GLN A 48 -49.16 24.79 -10.43
CA GLN A 48 -49.58 26.07 -10.99
C GLN A 48 -50.97 26.48 -10.47
N LYS A 49 -51.93 25.56 -10.40
CA LYS A 49 -53.25 25.80 -9.77
C LYS A 49 -53.13 26.18 -8.28
N LYS A 50 -52.12 25.65 -7.57
CA LYS A 50 -51.84 25.97 -6.15
C LYS A 50 -51.19 27.35 -6.02
N ILE A 51 -50.30 27.74 -6.95
CA ILE A 51 -49.69 29.07 -7.05
C ILE A 51 -50.77 30.11 -7.38
N ASP A 52 -51.58 29.91 -8.43
CA ASP A 52 -52.70 30.78 -8.80
C ASP A 52 -53.70 30.97 -7.64
N ALA A 53 -53.95 29.91 -6.86
CA ALA A 53 -54.81 29.99 -5.68
C ALA A 53 -54.17 30.80 -4.54
N LEU A 54 -52.86 30.63 -4.30
CA LEU A 54 -52.11 31.42 -3.33
C LEU A 54 -52.01 32.90 -3.75
N GLU A 55 -51.77 33.20 -5.02
CA GLU A 55 -51.78 34.57 -5.54
C GLU A 55 -53.15 35.24 -5.39
N ARG A 56 -54.25 34.51 -5.63
CA ARG A 56 -55.62 34.99 -5.36
C ARG A 56 -55.90 35.18 -3.87
N GLN A 57 -55.32 34.35 -3.01
CA GLN A 57 -55.43 34.48 -1.55
C GLN A 57 -54.60 35.66 -1.02
N VAL A 58 -53.44 35.96 -1.63
CA VAL A 58 -52.61 37.13 -1.32
C VAL A 58 -53.26 38.43 -1.81
N SER A 59 -53.72 38.47 -3.07
CA SER A 59 -54.35 39.67 -3.65
C SER A 59 -55.72 40.02 -3.07
N SER A 60 -56.44 39.07 -2.45
CA SER A 60 -57.65 39.33 -1.67
C SER A 60 -57.38 39.69 -0.19
N SER A 61 -56.12 39.62 0.26
CA SER A 61 -55.73 39.89 1.65
C SER A 61 -55.15 41.30 1.87
N ASP A 62 -55.34 42.23 0.94
CA ASP A 62 -54.78 43.59 0.99
C ASP A 62 -55.56 44.52 1.95
N SER A 63 -55.73 44.06 3.19
CA SER A 63 -56.21 44.84 4.33
C SER A 63 -55.18 44.74 5.47
N ALA A 64 -54.69 45.90 5.91
CA ALA A 64 -53.45 45.98 6.66
C ALA A 64 -53.53 45.36 8.07
N GLY A 65 -52.51 44.58 8.46
CA GLY A 65 -52.17 44.41 9.88
C GLY A 65 -51.89 43.00 10.42
N MET A 66 -51.36 42.02 9.65
CA MET A 66 -50.99 40.69 10.22
C MET A 66 -49.72 40.04 9.59
N ASN A 67 -48.78 40.84 9.11
CA ASN A 67 -47.74 40.36 8.19
C ASN A 67 -46.54 39.63 8.83
N ALA A 68 -46.25 39.80 10.13
CA ALA A 68 -45.07 39.17 10.74
C ALA A 68 -45.21 37.64 10.90
N ALA A 69 -46.25 37.18 11.61
CA ALA A 69 -46.44 35.76 11.94
C ALA A 69 -46.75 34.87 10.71
N ARG A 70 -47.36 35.44 9.66
CA ARG A 70 -47.58 34.74 8.39
C ARG A 70 -46.31 34.62 7.55
N VAL A 71 -45.45 35.66 7.54
CA VAL A 71 -44.15 35.58 6.86
C VAL A 71 -43.21 34.61 7.56
N GLU A 72 -43.28 34.47 8.89
CA GLU A 72 -42.60 33.35 9.57
C GLU A 72 -43.17 31.99 9.18
N ASN A 73 -44.49 31.75 9.30
CA ASN A 73 -45.09 30.46 8.92
C ASN A 73 -44.75 30.05 7.47
N ILE A 74 -44.76 31.02 6.53
CA ILE A 74 -44.38 30.75 5.13
C ILE A 74 -42.89 30.44 5.00
N LYS A 75 -42.00 31.12 5.74
CA LYS A 75 -40.56 30.78 5.78
C LYS A 75 -40.28 29.44 6.46
N GLU A 76 -41.11 29.07 7.44
CA GLU A 76 -41.02 27.82 8.18
C GLU A 76 -41.48 26.65 7.29
N GLN A 77 -42.62 26.77 6.61
CA GLN A 77 -43.07 25.82 5.60
C GLN A 77 -42.12 25.73 4.39
N ILE A 78 -41.54 26.85 3.94
CA ILE A 78 -40.50 26.81 2.89
C ILE A 78 -39.23 26.12 3.39
N ARG A 79 -38.83 26.26 4.67
CA ARG A 79 -37.74 25.48 5.27
C ARG A 79 -38.08 24.01 5.44
N GLU A 80 -39.32 23.69 5.75
CA GLU A 80 -39.83 22.32 5.87
C GLU A 80 -39.76 21.62 4.51
N VAL A 81 -40.32 22.24 3.46
CA VAL A 81 -40.27 21.73 2.07
C VAL A 81 -38.84 21.73 1.49
N LEU A 82 -37.99 22.70 1.81
CA LEU A 82 -36.55 22.65 1.47
C LEU A 82 -35.76 21.66 2.34
N GLY A 83 -36.35 21.18 3.44
CA GLY A 83 -35.83 20.13 4.31
C GLY A 83 -36.28 18.72 3.88
N GLU A 84 -37.39 18.63 3.14
CA GLU A 84 -37.86 17.38 2.54
C GLU A 84 -36.80 16.82 1.59
N ARG A 85 -36.30 15.64 1.93
CA ARG A 85 -35.22 14.94 1.22
C ARG A 85 -35.57 14.72 -0.25
N GLU A 86 -36.82 14.33 -0.51
CA GLU A 86 -37.37 14.12 -1.85
C GLU A 86 -37.38 15.39 -2.71
N PHE A 87 -37.60 16.57 -2.13
CA PHE A 87 -37.57 17.85 -2.86
C PHE A 87 -36.14 18.28 -3.21
N ARG A 88 -35.17 18.01 -2.33
CA ARG A 88 -33.74 18.24 -2.61
C ARG A 88 -33.22 17.29 -3.68
N GLU A 89 -33.58 16.01 -3.61
CA GLU A 89 -33.26 14.99 -4.63
C GLU A 89 -33.94 15.31 -5.98
N SER A 90 -35.14 15.91 -5.96
CA SER A 90 -35.84 16.40 -7.16
C SER A 90 -35.17 17.64 -7.80
N LEU A 91 -34.51 18.50 -7.02
CA LEU A 91 -33.85 19.72 -7.52
C LEU A 91 -32.37 19.50 -7.88
N MET A 92 -31.74 18.47 -7.30
CA MET A 92 -30.39 18.03 -7.60
C MET A 92 -30.43 16.52 -7.89
N PRO A 93 -30.82 16.08 -9.11
CA PRO A 93 -30.60 14.70 -9.52
C PRO A 93 -29.12 14.36 -9.32
N THR A 94 -28.80 13.14 -8.89
CA THR A 94 -27.41 12.75 -8.57
C THR A 94 -26.52 12.82 -9.81
N VAL A 95 -25.85 13.96 -10.03
CA VAL A 95 -24.98 14.17 -11.18
C VAL A 95 -23.61 13.59 -10.88
N LEU A 96 -23.16 12.66 -11.71
CA LEU A 96 -21.77 12.21 -11.69
C LEU A 96 -20.87 13.30 -12.25
N THR A 97 -20.00 13.83 -11.39
CA THR A 97 -18.95 14.77 -11.75
C THR A 97 -17.65 14.00 -11.99
N ALA A 98 -17.02 14.17 -13.14
CA ALA A 98 -15.72 13.59 -13.44
C ALA A 98 -14.65 14.69 -13.56
N GLY A 99 -13.42 14.38 -13.16
CA GLY A 99 -12.31 15.33 -13.19
C GLY A 99 -10.95 14.67 -13.00
N TYR A 100 -9.93 15.52 -12.88
CA TYR A 100 -8.58 15.14 -12.51
C TYR A 100 -8.11 16.01 -11.34
N ASP A 101 -7.68 15.36 -10.26
CA ASP A 101 -7.16 15.99 -9.04
C ASP A 101 -6.22 14.99 -8.36
N ASP A 102 -4.92 15.08 -8.67
CA ASP A 102 -3.88 14.07 -8.42
C ASP A 102 -4.36 12.63 -8.71
N GLY A 103 -5.04 12.46 -9.84
CA GLY A 103 -5.71 11.23 -10.27
C GLY A 103 -7.07 11.49 -10.90
N PHE A 104 -7.47 10.59 -11.80
CA PHE A 104 -8.79 10.68 -12.44
C PHE A 104 -9.86 10.26 -11.44
N TYR A 105 -10.87 11.09 -11.22
CA TYR A 105 -11.97 10.76 -10.32
C TYR A 105 -13.33 10.89 -10.99
N ILE A 106 -14.29 10.13 -10.46
CA ILE A 106 -15.73 10.26 -10.67
C ILE A 106 -16.34 10.33 -9.27
N LYS A 107 -17.14 11.37 -9.00
CA LYS A 107 -17.84 11.53 -7.73
C LYS A 107 -19.31 11.88 -7.93
N SER A 108 -20.17 11.47 -7.01
CA SER A 108 -21.56 11.89 -6.98
C SER A 108 -21.69 13.31 -6.43
N SER A 109 -22.70 14.05 -6.88
CA SER A 109 -22.96 15.44 -6.45
C SER A 109 -23.36 15.59 -4.98
N ASP A 110 -23.71 14.47 -4.32
CA ASP A 110 -24.06 14.39 -2.89
C ASP A 110 -22.86 14.00 -2.00
N ASP A 111 -21.67 13.79 -2.58
CA ASP A 111 -20.43 13.34 -1.91
C ASP A 111 -20.55 12.00 -1.15
N ASN A 112 -21.57 11.19 -1.46
CA ASN A 112 -21.72 9.85 -0.90
C ASN A 112 -20.83 8.81 -1.59
N PHE A 113 -20.43 9.04 -2.84
CA PHE A 113 -19.61 8.13 -3.62
C PHE A 113 -18.51 8.86 -4.36
N MET A 114 -17.28 8.39 -4.19
CA MET A 114 -16.12 8.81 -4.96
C MET A 114 -15.36 7.57 -5.41
N PHE A 115 -14.97 7.56 -6.68
CA PHE A 115 -14.07 6.58 -7.27
C PHE A 115 -12.91 7.31 -7.93
N LYS A 116 -11.69 7.02 -7.50
CA LYS A 116 -10.44 7.62 -8.00
C LYS A 116 -9.50 6.54 -8.52
N VAL A 117 -8.93 6.79 -9.69
CA VAL A 117 -7.96 5.92 -10.38
C VAL A 117 -6.63 6.64 -10.48
N ASN A 118 -5.59 5.98 -9.97
CA ASN A 118 -4.20 6.36 -10.15
C ASN A 118 -3.44 5.23 -10.81
N ALA A 119 -2.41 5.56 -11.59
CA ALA A 119 -1.49 4.57 -12.12
C ALA A 119 -0.06 5.07 -12.10
N TRP A 120 0.88 4.14 -12.02
CA TRP A 120 2.29 4.46 -11.83
C TRP A 120 3.18 3.40 -12.48
N LEU A 121 4.20 3.88 -13.19
CA LEU A 121 5.16 3.07 -13.92
C LEU A 121 6.59 3.52 -13.58
N GLN A 122 7.43 2.56 -13.22
CA GLN A 122 8.88 2.72 -13.09
C GLN A 122 9.58 1.82 -14.11
N VAL A 123 10.21 2.45 -15.11
CA VAL A 123 11.11 1.78 -16.05
C VAL A 123 12.53 2.05 -15.61
N ARG A 124 13.33 0.99 -15.47
CA ARG A 124 14.66 1.06 -14.89
C ARG A 124 15.68 0.36 -15.77
N TRP A 125 16.87 0.95 -15.83
CA TRP A 125 18.11 0.29 -16.21
C TRP A 125 18.90 -0.01 -14.94
N GLN A 126 19.51 -1.20 -14.88
CA GLN A 126 20.37 -1.58 -13.77
C GLN A 126 21.62 -2.30 -14.25
N HIS A 127 22.74 -1.99 -13.58
CA HIS A 127 23.96 -2.77 -13.58
C HIS A 127 24.21 -3.29 -12.16
N TYR A 128 24.46 -4.59 -12.04
CA TYR A 128 24.63 -5.32 -10.80
C TYR A 128 25.97 -6.07 -10.86
N GLY A 129 27.00 -5.44 -10.31
CA GLY A 129 28.37 -5.93 -10.27
C GLY A 129 28.62 -6.84 -9.06
N THR A 130 29.26 -7.98 -9.28
CA THR A 130 29.54 -8.99 -8.22
C THR A 130 30.97 -9.50 -8.27
N ARG A 131 31.51 -9.98 -7.15
CA ARG A 131 32.78 -10.71 -7.16
C ARG A 131 32.63 -12.07 -7.87
N ALA A 132 33.56 -12.36 -8.77
CA ALA A 132 33.66 -13.65 -9.45
C ALA A 132 34.16 -14.78 -8.51
N ASP A 133 34.94 -14.45 -7.48
CA ASP A 133 35.55 -15.36 -6.49
C ASP A 133 34.69 -15.54 -5.22
N ASN A 134 33.39 -15.70 -5.43
CA ASN A 134 32.38 -15.73 -4.38
C ASN A 134 32.53 -16.93 -3.42
N ARG A 135 32.74 -16.64 -2.12
CA ARG A 135 33.00 -17.64 -1.07
C ARG A 135 31.81 -18.55 -0.72
N TYR A 136 30.59 -18.18 -1.12
CA TYR A 136 29.36 -18.95 -0.87
C TYR A 136 29.09 -20.03 -1.91
N LEU A 137 29.65 -19.87 -3.11
CA LEU A 137 29.48 -20.79 -4.21
C LEU A 137 30.40 -22.00 -4.09
N LEU A 138 30.03 -23.09 -4.78
CA LEU A 138 30.90 -24.25 -4.92
C LEU A 138 32.20 -23.83 -5.65
N PRO A 139 33.39 -24.34 -5.24
CA PRO A 139 34.65 -24.02 -5.88
C PRO A 139 34.58 -24.23 -7.40
N GLY A 140 34.77 -23.15 -8.16
CA GLY A 140 34.75 -23.15 -9.63
C GLY A 140 33.50 -22.54 -10.28
N LEU A 141 32.45 -22.21 -9.53
CA LEU A 141 31.29 -21.49 -10.08
C LEU A 141 31.53 -19.97 -9.99
N GLN A 142 31.79 -19.33 -11.13
CA GLN A 142 31.92 -17.87 -11.24
C GLN A 142 30.53 -17.21 -11.37
N ARG A 143 30.42 -15.94 -10.96
CA ARG A 143 29.31 -15.05 -11.32
C ARG A 143 29.83 -13.94 -12.21
N ASP A 144 29.09 -13.70 -13.29
CA ASP A 144 29.27 -12.52 -14.13
C ASP A 144 28.37 -11.38 -13.65
N ASP A 145 28.79 -10.15 -13.94
CA ASP A 145 27.99 -8.95 -13.74
C ASP A 145 26.73 -8.99 -14.60
N LYS A 146 25.62 -8.45 -14.07
CA LYS A 146 24.35 -8.39 -14.80
C LYS A 146 24.05 -6.96 -15.19
N THR A 147 23.65 -6.74 -16.44
CA THR A 147 23.18 -5.44 -16.92
C THR A 147 21.91 -5.64 -17.74
N GLY A 148 20.90 -4.80 -17.52
CA GLY A 148 19.64 -4.92 -18.26
C GLY A 148 18.63 -3.84 -17.93
N PHE A 149 17.46 -3.95 -18.57
CA PHE A 149 16.29 -3.13 -18.32
C PHE A 149 15.19 -3.96 -17.68
N ASP A 150 14.44 -3.36 -16.77
CA ASP A 150 13.23 -3.94 -16.20
C ASP A 150 12.13 -2.89 -15.97
N ILE A 151 10.88 -3.37 -15.93
CA ILE A 151 9.77 -2.63 -15.32
C ILE A 151 9.81 -3.00 -13.85
N GLN A 152 10.47 -2.17 -13.05
CA GLN A 152 10.66 -2.43 -11.62
C GLN A 152 9.32 -2.40 -10.88
N ARG A 153 8.43 -1.46 -11.25
CA ARG A 153 7.06 -1.37 -10.72
C ARG A 153 6.07 -0.89 -11.78
N ALA A 154 4.99 -1.63 -11.99
CA ALA A 154 3.74 -1.12 -12.52
C ALA A 154 2.66 -1.24 -11.43
N ARG A 155 1.95 -0.16 -11.14
CA ARG A 155 0.83 -0.12 -10.17
C ARG A 155 -0.40 0.51 -10.81
N ILE A 156 -1.56 0.00 -10.41
CA ILE A 156 -2.85 0.64 -10.64
C ILE A 156 -3.59 0.63 -9.31
N ARG A 157 -4.09 1.79 -8.88
CA ARG A 157 -4.81 1.96 -7.62
C ARG A 157 -6.21 2.47 -7.91
N PHE A 158 -7.19 1.79 -7.32
CA PHE A 158 -8.58 2.21 -7.25
C PHE A 158 -8.90 2.56 -5.80
N SER A 159 -9.27 3.80 -5.54
CA SER A 159 -9.55 4.30 -4.20
C SER A 159 -10.81 5.17 -4.17
N GLY A 160 -11.24 5.58 -2.99
CA GLY A 160 -12.37 6.49 -2.82
C GLY A 160 -13.17 6.18 -1.57
N HIS A 161 -14.46 6.51 -1.60
CA HIS A 161 -15.41 6.28 -0.51
C HIS A 161 -16.80 5.87 -1.03
N ALA A 162 -17.62 5.25 -0.19
CA ALA A 162 -18.96 4.79 -0.55
C ALA A 162 -19.96 4.98 0.60
N TYR A 163 -21.17 5.44 0.30
CA TYR A 163 -22.25 5.81 1.24
C TYR A 163 -21.97 7.00 2.17
N SER A 164 -20.71 7.31 2.48
CA SER A 164 -20.24 8.53 3.15
C SER A 164 -18.70 8.64 2.97
N PRO A 165 -18.11 9.86 3.01
CA PRO A 165 -16.67 10.06 3.09
C PRO A 165 -15.96 9.30 4.23
N ASP A 166 -16.68 8.87 5.27
CA ASP A 166 -16.13 8.10 6.39
C ASP A 166 -15.87 6.62 6.08
N TYR A 167 -16.45 6.08 5.00
CA TYR A 167 -16.24 4.70 4.55
C TYR A 167 -15.32 4.67 3.33
N THR A 168 -14.01 4.79 3.57
CA THR A 168 -13.00 4.79 2.52
C THR A 168 -12.55 3.38 2.14
N TYR A 169 -12.10 3.20 0.89
CA TYR A 169 -11.57 1.94 0.40
C TYR A 169 -10.34 2.16 -0.50
N ASN A 170 -9.52 1.12 -0.61
CA ASN A 170 -8.37 1.08 -1.51
C ASN A 170 -8.13 -0.34 -2.03
N ILE A 171 -7.97 -0.46 -3.35
CA ILE A 171 -7.55 -1.67 -4.05
C ILE A 171 -6.36 -1.28 -4.93
N GLU A 172 -5.18 -1.77 -4.59
CA GLU A 172 -3.96 -1.58 -5.39
C GLU A 172 -3.54 -2.91 -6.00
N MET A 173 -3.37 -2.91 -7.33
CA MET A 173 -2.84 -4.01 -8.10
C MET A 173 -1.41 -3.69 -8.54
N ARG A 174 -0.57 -4.71 -8.62
CA ARG A 174 0.81 -4.60 -9.05
C ARG A 174 1.20 -5.63 -10.10
N ALA A 175 2.16 -5.24 -10.94
CA ALA A 175 2.99 -6.14 -11.73
C ALA A 175 4.45 -5.65 -11.62
N ASP A 176 5.35 -6.56 -11.26
CA ASP A 176 6.79 -6.31 -11.09
C ASP A 176 7.57 -7.29 -11.98
N ALA A 177 8.77 -6.93 -12.45
CA ALA A 177 9.61 -7.85 -13.24
C ALA A 177 9.98 -9.15 -12.49
N VAL A 178 9.95 -9.09 -11.15
CA VAL A 178 10.12 -10.23 -10.23
C VAL A 178 9.02 -11.28 -10.41
N ASP A 179 7.79 -10.81 -10.56
CA ASP A 179 6.59 -11.64 -10.60
C ASP A 179 6.20 -11.94 -12.06
N ALA A 180 7.18 -11.91 -12.99
CA ALA A 180 7.00 -12.10 -14.44
C ALA A 180 5.93 -11.18 -15.08
N TRP A 181 5.68 -10.02 -14.46
CA TRP A 181 4.59 -9.10 -14.79
C TRP A 181 3.16 -9.64 -14.61
N ASP A 182 2.98 -10.71 -13.83
CA ASP A 182 1.65 -11.14 -13.38
C ASP A 182 1.00 -10.06 -12.50
N TRP A 183 -0.26 -9.74 -12.79
CA TRP A 183 -1.02 -8.75 -12.04
C TRP A 183 -1.59 -9.36 -10.76
N ILE A 184 -1.03 -8.98 -9.61
CA ILE A 184 -1.46 -9.44 -8.29
C ILE A 184 -1.98 -8.29 -7.42
N VAL A 185 -2.92 -8.61 -6.53
CA VAL A 185 -3.39 -7.67 -5.49
C VAL A 185 -2.23 -7.38 -4.54
N HIS A 186 -1.90 -6.10 -4.38
CA HIS A 186 -0.86 -5.61 -3.48
C HIS A 186 -1.46 -5.15 -2.15
N GLU A 187 -2.55 -4.38 -2.22
CA GLU A 187 -3.35 -3.96 -1.07
C GLU A 187 -4.84 -4.02 -1.44
N ALA A 188 -5.69 -4.40 -0.50
CA ALA A 188 -7.13 -4.43 -0.65
C ALA A 188 -7.78 -4.30 0.74
N TRP A 189 -8.26 -3.10 1.06
CA TRP A 189 -8.83 -2.80 2.38
C TRP A 189 -9.99 -1.81 2.31
N VAL A 190 -10.84 -1.89 3.34
CA VAL A 190 -11.87 -0.89 3.67
C VAL A 190 -11.53 -0.26 5.01
N ASN A 191 -11.95 0.98 5.22
CA ASN A 191 -11.69 1.76 6.42
C ASN A 191 -12.94 2.53 6.83
N TYR A 192 -13.30 2.45 8.12
CA TYR A 192 -14.36 3.26 8.71
C TYR A 192 -13.76 4.25 9.70
N ARG A 193 -14.02 5.54 9.47
CA ARG A 193 -13.69 6.64 10.38
C ARG A 193 -14.86 6.90 11.32
N ALA A 194 -14.70 6.59 12.60
CA ALA A 194 -15.69 6.95 13.62
C ALA A 194 -15.45 8.37 14.17
N MET A 195 -14.18 8.77 14.27
CA MET A 195 -13.66 10.10 14.57
C MET A 195 -12.23 10.18 14.04
N ASP A 196 -11.61 11.36 13.98
CA ASP A 196 -10.24 11.48 13.45
C ASP A 196 -9.22 10.76 14.34
N GLU A 197 -9.48 10.69 15.66
CA GLU A 197 -8.71 9.96 16.68
C GLU A 197 -8.90 8.43 16.62
N PHE A 198 -9.94 7.92 15.96
CA PHE A 198 -10.23 6.48 15.93
C PHE A 198 -10.91 6.02 14.64
N GLN A 199 -10.16 5.24 13.88
CA GLN A 199 -10.54 4.60 12.63
C GLN A 199 -10.22 3.11 12.66
N VAL A 200 -11.05 2.32 11.99
CA VAL A 200 -10.88 0.87 11.87
C VAL A 200 -10.70 0.51 10.40
N ARG A 201 -9.55 -0.07 10.05
CA ARG A 201 -9.25 -0.57 8.71
C ARG A 201 -9.21 -2.09 8.72
N ALA A 202 -9.79 -2.74 7.71
CA ALA A 202 -9.78 -4.19 7.57
C ALA A 202 -9.43 -4.61 6.13
N GLY A 203 -8.55 -5.60 6.00
CA GLY A 203 -8.12 -6.15 4.70
C GLY A 203 -6.62 -6.41 4.60
N LEU A 204 -6.13 -6.59 3.38
CA LEU A 204 -4.70 -6.72 3.07
C LEU A 204 -4.08 -5.32 3.00
N MET A 205 -3.20 -5.01 3.94
CA MET A 205 -2.62 -3.67 4.07
C MET A 205 -1.13 -3.72 4.43
N ARG A 206 -0.44 -2.61 4.19
CA ARG A 206 0.92 -2.35 4.67
C ARG A 206 0.96 -2.27 6.19
N LEU A 207 1.85 -3.05 6.80
CA LEU A 207 1.97 -3.21 8.25
C LEU A 207 2.64 -2.01 8.93
N ALA A 208 2.29 -1.78 10.21
CA ALA A 208 2.77 -0.71 11.07
C ALA A 208 4.23 -0.96 11.50
N SER A 209 5.14 -0.72 10.55
CA SER A 209 6.54 -1.13 10.57
C SER A 209 7.49 0.10 10.57
N THR A 210 8.68 -0.03 9.99
CA THR A 210 9.66 1.04 9.69
C THR A 210 9.04 2.25 8.97
N ARG A 211 9.63 3.45 9.11
CA ARG A 211 9.19 4.62 8.31
C ARG A 211 9.40 4.31 6.82
N ALA A 212 10.52 3.73 6.45
CA ALA A 212 10.85 3.34 5.09
C ALA A 212 9.74 2.50 4.44
N GLN A 213 9.20 1.48 5.11
CA GLN A 213 8.03 0.75 4.60
C GLN A 213 6.79 1.63 4.54
N MET A 214 6.48 2.38 5.60
CA MET A 214 5.29 3.24 5.65
C MET A 214 5.27 4.28 4.51
N THR A 215 6.42 4.84 4.12
CA THR A 215 6.57 5.71 2.94
C THR A 215 6.19 4.98 1.65
N TYR A 216 5.39 5.62 0.80
CA TYR A 216 5.04 5.10 -0.53
C TYR A 216 6.26 5.04 -1.45
N GLU A 217 6.38 3.96 -2.22
CA GLU A 217 7.54 3.65 -3.06
C GLU A 217 7.76 4.70 -4.16
N GLY A 218 6.69 5.36 -4.63
CA GLY A 218 6.79 6.48 -5.56
C GLY A 218 7.51 7.70 -4.95
N ASN A 219 7.56 7.82 -3.63
CA ASN A 219 7.96 9.03 -2.92
C ASN A 219 9.35 8.90 -2.26
N LEU A 220 10.12 7.88 -2.69
CA LEU A 220 11.48 7.61 -2.24
C LEU A 220 12.52 8.48 -2.94
N GLN A 221 13.52 8.92 -2.17
CA GLN A 221 14.70 9.64 -2.67
C GLN A 221 15.74 8.75 -3.37
N PHE A 222 15.69 7.44 -3.18
CA PHE A 222 16.52 6.47 -3.89
C PHE A 222 15.64 5.53 -4.71
N VAL A 223 16.23 4.82 -5.67
CA VAL A 223 15.48 3.89 -6.54
C VAL A 223 14.79 2.76 -5.75
N ASP A 224 15.41 2.34 -4.64
CA ASP A 224 14.83 1.41 -3.66
C ASP A 224 15.13 1.84 -2.21
N ARG A 225 14.41 1.22 -1.26
CA ARG A 225 14.61 1.36 0.19
C ARG A 225 16.00 0.85 0.62
N SER A 226 16.41 1.16 1.86
CA SER A 226 17.71 0.75 2.39
C SER A 226 17.82 -0.77 2.54
N MET A 227 19.05 -1.30 2.49
CA MET A 227 19.33 -2.69 2.87
C MET A 227 18.79 -3.02 4.26
N VAL A 228 18.81 -2.05 5.18
CA VAL A 228 18.26 -2.19 6.54
C VAL A 228 16.76 -2.41 6.49
N ASP A 229 16.00 -1.62 5.73
CA ASP A 229 14.57 -1.84 5.53
C ASP A 229 14.27 -3.18 4.86
N ALA A 230 15.09 -3.61 3.90
CA ALA A 230 14.92 -4.93 3.28
C ALA A 230 14.96 -6.07 4.32
N VAL A 231 15.77 -5.95 5.38
CA VAL A 231 15.94 -6.95 6.45
C VAL A 231 14.94 -6.79 7.60
N PHE A 232 14.68 -5.56 8.03
CA PHE A 232 13.83 -5.26 9.18
C PHE A 232 12.36 -5.01 8.81
N GLY A 233 12.06 -4.74 7.55
CA GLY A 233 10.71 -4.57 7.04
C GLY A 233 9.84 -5.83 7.23
N LEU A 234 8.59 -5.62 7.62
CA LEU A 234 7.59 -6.64 7.92
C LEU A 234 6.53 -6.78 6.82
N GLY A 235 6.40 -5.74 5.97
CA GLY A 235 5.75 -5.83 4.67
C GLY A 235 4.25 -5.53 4.72
N ARG A 236 3.47 -6.48 4.22
CA ARG A 236 2.00 -6.42 4.17
C ARG A 236 1.43 -7.65 4.86
N GLY A 237 0.21 -7.54 5.36
CA GLY A 237 -0.50 -8.63 6.01
C GLY A 237 -2.01 -8.42 5.94
N LEU A 238 -2.75 -9.52 6.07
CA LEU A 238 -4.21 -9.54 6.16
C LEU A 238 -4.63 -9.41 7.62
N GLY A 239 -5.54 -8.48 7.92
CA GLY A 239 -6.12 -8.36 9.26
C GLY A 239 -6.85 -7.04 9.50
N VAL A 240 -6.76 -6.53 10.73
CA VAL A 240 -7.43 -5.32 11.20
C VAL A 240 -6.41 -4.35 11.79
N ARG A 241 -6.57 -3.07 11.47
CA ARG A 241 -5.80 -1.95 12.02
C ARG A 241 -6.73 -0.98 12.74
N PHE A 242 -6.34 -0.59 13.95
CA PHE A 242 -6.88 0.55 14.69
C PHE A 242 -5.88 1.69 14.57
N TRP A 243 -6.33 2.87 14.14
CA TRP A 243 -5.43 4.00 13.92
C TRP A 243 -6.16 5.33 14.05
N GLY A 244 -5.41 6.42 14.20
CA GLY A 244 -5.99 7.75 14.23
C GLY A 244 -4.98 8.85 14.53
N HIS A 245 -5.45 10.08 14.40
CA HIS A 245 -4.70 11.31 14.63
C HIS A 245 -5.05 11.90 15.99
N LEU A 246 -4.06 12.25 16.79
CA LEU A 246 -4.18 12.80 18.13
C LEU A 246 -3.67 14.24 18.15
N TRP A 247 -4.25 15.05 19.03
CA TRP A 247 -3.82 16.44 19.30
C TRP A 247 -3.73 17.28 18.02
N ASP A 248 -4.86 17.49 17.34
CA ASP A 248 -4.92 18.24 16.08
C ASP A 248 -3.89 17.77 15.04
N LYS A 249 -3.78 16.43 14.89
CA LYS A 249 -2.87 15.73 13.99
C LYS A 249 -1.38 15.81 14.33
N GLN A 250 -1.00 16.36 15.49
CA GLN A 250 0.40 16.38 15.94
C GLN A 250 0.95 14.98 16.25
N ALA A 251 0.12 13.97 16.50
CA ALA A 251 0.60 12.59 16.56
C ALA A 251 -0.34 11.62 15.83
N THR A 252 0.22 10.53 15.34
CA THR A 252 -0.53 9.46 14.66
C THR A 252 -0.12 8.11 15.24
N TYR A 253 -1.11 7.28 15.58
CA TYR A 253 -0.88 5.92 16.06
C TYR A 253 -1.50 4.87 15.13
N TYR A 254 -0.90 3.68 15.12
CA TYR A 254 -1.35 2.50 14.40
C TYR A 254 -1.19 1.28 15.31
N ILE A 255 -2.20 0.43 15.39
CA ILE A 255 -2.15 -0.88 16.06
C ILE A 255 -2.73 -1.90 15.08
N ASP A 256 -1.91 -2.85 14.66
CA ASP A 256 -2.29 -3.90 13.72
C ASP A 256 -2.44 -5.24 14.45
N TYR A 257 -3.50 -5.96 14.12
CA TYR A 257 -3.74 -7.35 14.48
C TYR A 257 -3.92 -8.12 13.17
N VAL A 258 -2.94 -8.94 12.81
CA VAL A 258 -2.84 -9.57 11.48
C VAL A 258 -2.44 -11.03 11.57
N ASP A 259 -2.71 -11.78 10.50
CA ASP A 259 -2.45 -13.21 10.43
C ASP A 259 -0.94 -13.57 10.50
N GLY A 260 -0.03 -12.63 10.21
CA GLY A 260 1.42 -12.88 10.21
C GLY A 260 2.25 -11.71 9.67
N THR A 261 3.58 -11.85 9.68
CA THR A 261 4.53 -10.87 9.11
C THR A 261 5.34 -11.47 7.96
N GLY A 262 5.62 -10.66 6.92
CA GLY A 262 6.41 -11.09 5.75
C GLY A 262 5.58 -11.63 4.57
N ASP A 263 4.26 -11.43 4.59
CA ASP A 263 3.27 -11.91 3.62
C ASP A 263 3.32 -11.19 2.24
N GLU A 264 4.51 -10.75 1.79
CA GLU A 264 4.66 -9.98 0.54
C GLU A 264 4.62 -10.88 -0.72
N ILE A 265 4.93 -12.17 -0.60
CA ILE A 265 4.69 -13.17 -1.65
C ILE A 265 3.26 -13.69 -1.51
N VAL A 266 2.36 -13.09 -2.27
CA VAL A 266 0.93 -13.42 -2.27
C VAL A 266 0.64 -14.61 -3.19
N THR A 267 1.22 -15.78 -2.88
CA THR A 267 0.77 -17.05 -3.45
C THR A 267 -0.67 -17.35 -3.01
N ALA A 268 -1.50 -17.87 -3.93
CA ALA A 268 -2.94 -18.06 -3.69
C ALA A 268 -3.27 -18.93 -2.46
N ALA A 269 -2.35 -19.82 -2.05
CA ALA A 269 -2.45 -20.65 -0.85
C ALA A 269 -2.54 -19.86 0.47
N ASN A 270 -2.09 -18.60 0.53
CA ASN A 270 -1.99 -17.85 1.80
C ASN A 270 -3.27 -17.05 2.14
N ARG A 271 -4.30 -17.10 1.27
CA ARG A 271 -5.46 -16.20 1.31
C ARG A 271 -6.69 -16.77 2.02
N THR A 272 -6.58 -17.88 2.75
CA THR A 272 -7.77 -18.55 3.32
C THR A 272 -7.46 -19.15 4.68
N ILE A 273 -8.38 -18.96 5.63
CA ILE A 273 -8.32 -19.54 6.99
C ILE A 273 -8.85 -20.99 7.01
N THR A 274 -9.49 -21.43 5.91
CA THR A 274 -10.01 -22.78 5.72
C THR A 274 -8.86 -23.78 5.61
N PRO A 275 -8.72 -24.75 6.54
CA PRO A 275 -7.60 -25.66 6.55
C PRO A 275 -7.80 -26.82 5.57
N ASP A 276 -6.89 -27.01 4.61
CA ASP A 276 -6.52 -28.36 4.18
C ASP A 276 -5.64 -28.99 5.27
N ARG A 277 -6.15 -30.06 5.86
CA ARG A 277 -5.52 -30.77 6.98
C ARG A 277 -4.53 -31.85 6.53
N LEU A 278 -4.17 -31.88 5.24
CA LEU A 278 -3.49 -33.02 4.60
C LEU A 278 -2.25 -32.70 3.75
N THR A 279 -1.74 -31.47 3.76
CA THR A 279 -0.37 -31.21 3.26
C THR A 279 0.67 -31.67 4.30
N LEU A 280 1.63 -32.49 3.86
CA LEU A 280 2.76 -32.99 4.66
C LEU A 280 3.82 -31.91 4.97
N SER A 281 3.42 -30.63 4.96
CA SER A 281 4.31 -29.47 4.81
C SER A 281 4.22 -28.44 5.96
N GLY A 282 3.33 -28.64 6.93
CA GLY A 282 3.00 -27.66 7.97
C GLY A 282 1.56 -27.15 7.81
N GLY A 283 1.00 -26.58 8.88
CA GLY A 283 -0.34 -25.99 8.83
C GLY A 283 -0.34 -24.72 7.97
N GLU A 284 -1.46 -24.43 7.31
CA GLU A 284 -1.50 -23.34 6.31
C GLU A 284 -1.43 -21.94 6.94
N LYS A 285 -2.02 -21.80 8.14
CA LYS A 285 -1.77 -20.75 9.13
C LYS A 285 -1.87 -21.36 10.53
N ASP A 286 -1.10 -20.84 11.49
CA ASP A 286 -1.35 -21.14 12.89
C ASP A 286 -2.53 -20.33 13.47
N GLY A 287 -2.74 -20.40 14.79
CA GLY A 287 -3.77 -19.63 15.50
C GLY A 287 -3.24 -18.37 16.22
N ASN A 288 -2.01 -17.96 15.94
CA ASN A 288 -1.26 -16.93 16.64
C ASN A 288 -1.18 -15.65 15.78
N PRO A 289 -1.90 -14.58 16.13
CA PRO A 289 -1.81 -13.32 15.39
C PRO A 289 -0.45 -12.65 15.62
N ALA A 290 0.07 -12.00 14.58
CA ALA A 290 1.09 -10.98 14.75
C ALA A 290 0.42 -9.66 15.20
N ILE A 291 1.06 -8.99 16.16
CA ILE A 291 0.60 -7.71 16.71
C ILE A 291 1.68 -6.67 16.48
N LEU A 292 1.33 -5.56 15.83
CA LEU A 292 2.24 -4.45 15.60
C LEU A 292 1.66 -3.16 16.18
N ALA A 293 2.53 -2.26 16.59
CA ALA A 293 2.18 -0.91 17.00
C ALA A 293 3.20 0.07 16.42
N ARG A 294 2.73 1.18 15.85
CA ARG A 294 3.56 2.32 15.45
C ARG A 294 2.97 3.59 16.01
N PHE A 295 3.84 4.47 16.51
CA PHE A 295 3.50 5.82 16.93
C PHE A 295 4.42 6.80 16.21
N VAL A 296 3.88 7.91 15.74
CA VAL A 296 4.62 9.01 15.13
C VAL A 296 4.19 10.31 15.79
N TRP A 297 5.16 11.09 16.24
CA TRP A 297 4.97 12.43 16.77
C TRP A 297 5.60 13.43 15.81
N HIS A 298 4.75 14.30 15.28
CA HIS A 298 5.08 15.43 14.43
C HIS A 298 5.45 16.59 15.36
N VAL A 299 6.72 16.62 15.80
CA VAL A 299 7.26 17.56 16.80
C VAL A 299 7.31 18.99 16.26
N MET A 300 7.55 19.13 14.96
CA MET A 300 7.55 20.39 14.22
C MET A 300 7.00 20.13 12.81
N GLY A 301 6.41 21.15 12.20
CA GLY A 301 5.76 21.10 10.89
C GLY A 301 4.48 21.94 10.94
N ASP A 302 4.15 22.61 9.84
CA ASP A 302 2.94 23.45 9.75
C ASP A 302 1.73 22.63 9.29
N ASP A 303 1.96 21.53 8.56
CA ASP A 303 0.94 20.57 8.12
C ASP A 303 1.49 19.13 8.15
N PRO A 304 1.35 18.42 9.28
CA PRO A 304 1.81 17.05 9.45
C PRO A 304 1.34 16.03 8.39
N GLU A 305 0.19 16.26 7.74
CA GLU A 305 -0.35 15.33 6.74
C GLU A 305 0.37 15.44 5.40
N THR A 306 0.72 16.66 4.97
CA THR A 306 1.39 16.88 3.68
C THR A 306 2.92 16.92 3.80
N ASP A 307 3.45 17.37 4.95
CA ASP A 307 4.89 17.52 5.20
C ASP A 307 5.71 16.25 4.95
N TRP A 308 5.12 15.08 5.14
CA TRP A 308 5.80 13.77 5.11
C TRP A 308 5.32 12.82 4.00
N VAL A 309 4.53 13.31 3.04
CA VAL A 309 4.14 12.54 1.85
C VAL A 309 5.38 12.12 1.04
N SER A 310 6.34 13.03 0.87
CA SER A 310 7.64 12.75 0.25
C SER A 310 8.77 12.61 1.26
N GLN A 311 9.84 11.89 0.91
CA GLN A 311 11.12 11.98 1.64
C GLN A 311 11.85 13.30 1.35
N ALA A 312 11.72 13.83 0.12
CA ALA A 312 12.35 15.08 -0.29
C ALA A 312 11.59 16.32 0.22
N ASP A 313 12.28 17.45 0.33
CA ASP A 313 11.69 18.76 0.67
C ASP A 313 11.39 19.57 -0.60
N HIS A 314 10.48 19.06 -1.46
CA HIS A 314 10.10 19.72 -2.73
C HIS A 314 9.67 21.18 -2.54
N ALA A 315 8.98 21.46 -1.43
CA ALA A 315 8.43 22.78 -1.12
C ALA A 315 9.47 23.77 -0.56
N HIS A 316 10.73 23.35 -0.38
CA HIS A 316 11.83 24.20 0.10
C HIS A 316 11.49 24.95 1.40
N ARG A 317 10.84 24.27 2.35
CA ARG A 317 10.06 24.96 3.40
C ARG A 317 10.90 25.94 4.22
N GLU A 318 10.30 27.11 4.48
CA GLU A 318 10.88 28.12 5.35
C GLU A 318 10.87 27.71 6.83
N SER A 319 9.96 26.83 7.22
CA SER A 319 9.80 26.26 8.57
C SER A 319 10.44 24.87 8.69
N PRO A 320 11.10 24.56 9.82
CA PRO A 320 11.59 23.21 10.08
C PRO A 320 10.43 22.26 10.42
N ALA A 321 10.50 21.03 9.95
CA ALA A 321 9.64 19.95 10.39
C ALA A 321 10.48 18.80 10.92
N LEU A 322 10.00 18.18 11.99
CA LEU A 322 10.68 17.12 12.72
C LEU A 322 9.66 16.06 13.11
N ASP A 323 9.90 14.86 12.61
CA ASP A 323 9.14 13.66 12.90
C ASP A 323 9.98 12.76 13.80
N ILE A 324 9.38 12.24 14.88
CA ILE A 324 9.97 11.17 15.69
C ILE A 324 8.95 10.04 15.76
N GLY A 325 9.33 8.84 15.37
CA GLY A 325 8.48 7.66 15.45
C GLY A 325 9.13 6.50 16.20
N PHE A 326 8.27 5.61 16.66
CA PHE A 326 8.61 4.36 17.32
C PHE A 326 7.71 3.27 16.75
N HIS A 327 8.26 2.08 16.53
CA HIS A 327 7.47 0.89 16.22
C HIS A 327 7.88 -0.30 17.07
N TYR A 328 6.93 -1.19 17.30
CA TYR A 328 7.10 -2.49 17.92
C TYR A 328 6.28 -3.53 17.16
N ALA A 329 6.82 -4.73 17.00
CA ALA A 329 6.14 -5.85 16.38
C ALA A 329 6.43 -7.14 17.14
N PHE A 330 5.39 -7.94 17.29
CA PHE A 330 5.39 -9.26 17.89
C PHE A 330 4.81 -10.26 16.88
N ASN A 331 5.47 -11.40 16.70
CA ASN A 331 4.94 -12.52 15.92
C ASN A 331 5.39 -13.85 16.58
N ASP A 332 4.50 -14.82 16.75
CA ASP A 332 4.79 -16.14 17.34
C ASP A 332 4.46 -17.24 16.33
N ASP A 333 5.20 -17.26 15.21
CA ASP A 333 4.99 -18.17 14.08
C ASP A 333 5.20 -19.63 14.50
N ARG A 334 4.11 -20.38 14.44
CA ARG A 334 3.99 -21.79 14.83
C ARG A 334 3.59 -22.65 13.63
N SER A 335 4.25 -22.40 12.50
CA SER A 335 4.32 -23.20 11.28
C SER A 335 3.62 -22.66 10.04
N ASP A 336 3.62 -21.35 9.87
CA ASP A 336 3.14 -20.72 8.65
C ASP A 336 4.02 -21.08 7.44
N ILE A 337 3.37 -21.26 6.28
CA ILE A 337 4.04 -21.65 5.02
C ILE A 337 4.81 -20.47 4.43
N ALA A 338 4.27 -19.26 4.55
CA ALA A 338 4.94 -18.01 4.23
C ALA A 338 5.13 -17.21 5.51
N THR A 339 6.35 -16.72 5.71
CA THR A 339 6.74 -16.06 6.96
C THR A 339 8.00 -15.24 6.72
N THR A 340 8.29 -14.31 7.63
CA THR A 340 9.40 -13.36 7.53
C THR A 340 10.72 -14.08 7.32
N ARG A 341 11.39 -13.80 6.19
CA ARG A 341 12.73 -14.28 5.90
C ARG A 341 13.75 -13.48 6.69
N ILE A 342 14.66 -14.17 7.36
CA ILE A 342 15.67 -13.56 8.20
C ILE A 342 17.06 -13.94 7.68
N PRO A 343 17.95 -12.97 7.43
CA PRO A 343 19.37 -13.24 7.24
C PRO A 343 20.04 -13.45 8.60
N VAL A 344 20.81 -14.52 8.75
CA VAL A 344 21.58 -14.83 9.97
C VAL A 344 23.06 -15.02 9.61
N PRO A 345 24.02 -14.60 10.45
CA PRO A 345 25.43 -14.88 10.19
C PRO A 345 25.69 -16.38 10.03
N SER A 346 26.52 -16.74 9.05
CA SER A 346 26.76 -18.13 8.64
C SER A 346 28.05 -18.68 9.22
N SER A 347 27.96 -19.61 10.17
CA SER A 347 29.10 -20.35 10.75
C SER A 347 29.47 -21.62 9.96
N ARG A 348 29.38 -21.61 8.62
CA ARG A 348 29.61 -22.80 7.78
C ARG A 348 31.00 -23.40 8.00
N ARG A 349 31.06 -24.74 8.07
CA ARG A 349 32.17 -25.58 8.61
C ARG A 349 33.59 -25.35 8.08
N PHE A 350 33.83 -24.49 7.09
CA PHE A 350 35.12 -24.41 6.40
C PHE A 350 35.72 -23.00 6.28
N ARG A 351 34.95 -21.90 6.38
CA ARG A 351 35.45 -20.50 6.39
C ARG A 351 34.48 -19.57 7.14
N GLN A 352 35.00 -18.52 7.79
CA GLN A 352 34.22 -17.41 8.35
C GLN A 352 33.79 -16.41 7.27
N GLY A 353 32.65 -15.73 7.48
CA GLY A 353 32.14 -14.63 6.64
C GLY A 353 30.72 -14.86 6.11
N GLY A 354 29.91 -13.80 6.05
CA GLY A 354 28.62 -13.77 5.37
C GLY A 354 27.38 -14.26 6.14
N TYR A 355 26.22 -14.13 5.50
CA TYR A 355 24.87 -14.42 5.95
C TYR A 355 24.21 -15.58 5.17
N ALA A 356 23.52 -16.45 5.88
CA ALA A 356 22.58 -17.42 5.32
C ALA A 356 21.12 -16.98 5.58
N LEU A 357 20.18 -17.45 4.76
CA LEU A 357 18.76 -17.13 4.89
C LEU A 357 18.00 -18.25 5.60
N THR A 358 17.15 -17.87 6.55
CA THR A 358 16.16 -18.73 7.21
C THR A 358 14.82 -17.99 7.33
N ASN A 359 13.86 -18.53 8.07
CA ASN A 359 12.56 -17.92 8.33
C ASN A 359 12.15 -18.06 9.81
N LEU A 360 11.04 -17.43 10.22
CA LEU A 360 10.57 -17.46 11.61
C LEU A 360 9.92 -18.78 12.05
N ASN A 361 9.66 -19.74 11.16
CA ASN A 361 8.81 -20.91 11.45
C ASN A 361 9.23 -21.65 12.74
N GLY A 362 8.32 -21.71 13.72
CA GLY A 362 8.55 -22.30 15.04
C GLY A 362 9.33 -21.43 16.02
N SER A 363 9.44 -20.13 15.75
CA SER A 363 10.22 -19.13 16.50
C SER A 363 9.39 -17.87 16.76
N GLN A 364 9.58 -17.26 17.93
CA GLN A 364 8.96 -15.98 18.26
C GLN A 364 9.88 -14.82 17.86
N MET A 365 9.31 -13.79 17.24
CA MET A 365 9.95 -12.52 16.94
C MET A 365 9.45 -11.43 17.90
N HIS A 366 10.39 -10.66 18.45
CA HIS A 366 10.12 -9.28 18.84
C HIS A 366 10.99 -8.37 17.97
N GLN A 367 10.40 -7.30 17.44
CA GLN A 367 11.13 -6.23 16.77
C GLN A 367 10.71 -4.90 17.36
N ALA A 368 11.67 -4.00 17.56
CA ALA A 368 11.41 -2.61 17.91
C ALA A 368 12.27 -1.70 17.04
N GLY A 369 11.86 -0.45 16.87
CA GLY A 369 12.68 0.57 16.24
C GLY A 369 12.29 1.97 16.64
N ILE A 370 13.24 2.88 16.48
CA ILE A 370 13.06 4.32 16.63
C ILE A 370 13.53 4.98 15.34
N ASP A 371 12.79 5.98 14.91
CA ASP A 371 13.02 6.67 13.66
C ASP A 371 12.85 8.18 13.82
N ALA A 372 13.59 8.94 13.04
CA ALA A 372 13.50 10.38 12.98
C ALA A 372 13.59 10.87 11.53
N ALA A 373 12.83 11.89 11.19
CA ALA A 373 12.91 12.56 9.89
C ALA A 373 12.89 14.07 10.08
N PHE A 374 13.67 14.80 9.30
CA PHE A 374 13.78 16.27 9.39
C PHE A 374 13.81 16.89 7.99
N LYS A 375 13.16 18.05 7.83
CA LYS A 375 13.16 18.84 6.59
C LYS A 375 13.28 20.33 6.88
N TYR A 376 14.04 21.05 6.07
CA TYR A 376 14.20 22.51 6.13
C TYR A 376 14.93 23.05 4.88
N ARG A 377 14.35 24.01 4.16
CA ARG A 377 14.98 24.76 3.05
C ARG A 377 15.67 23.89 2.00
N GLY A 378 14.99 22.85 1.52
CA GLY A 378 15.50 21.92 0.51
C GLY A 378 16.47 20.87 1.07
N PHE A 379 16.84 20.95 2.36
CA PHE A 379 17.49 19.84 3.07
C PHE A 379 16.46 18.90 3.65
N SER A 380 16.74 17.61 3.55
CA SER A 380 15.96 16.54 4.15
C SER A 380 16.86 15.44 4.69
N THR A 381 16.45 14.80 5.78
CA THR A 381 17.14 13.62 6.31
C THR A 381 16.15 12.67 6.96
N THR A 382 16.48 11.38 6.94
CA THR A 382 15.75 10.33 7.68
C THR A 382 16.77 9.38 8.26
N ALA A 383 16.61 9.05 9.54
CA ALA A 383 17.40 8.04 10.23
C ALA A 383 16.48 7.05 10.91
N GLU A 384 16.81 5.76 10.86
CA GLU A 384 16.09 4.70 11.57
C GLU A 384 17.09 3.77 12.26
N TYR A 385 16.78 3.36 13.49
CA TYR A 385 17.45 2.28 14.21
C TYR A 385 16.43 1.19 14.54
N MET A 386 16.80 -0.07 14.26
CA MET A 386 15.96 -1.25 14.48
C MET A 386 16.72 -2.31 15.27
N PHE A 387 15.97 -3.04 16.08
CA PHE A 387 16.43 -4.13 16.92
C PHE A 387 15.42 -5.29 16.82
N ARG A 388 15.89 -6.51 16.61
CA ARG A 388 15.07 -7.72 16.49
C ARG A 388 15.66 -8.84 17.35
N THR A 389 14.82 -9.46 18.17
CA THR A 389 15.12 -10.72 18.87
C THR A 389 14.33 -11.85 18.24
N ILE A 390 14.96 -13.01 18.08
CA ILE A 390 14.35 -14.23 17.54
C ILE A 390 14.60 -15.35 18.55
N ASP A 391 13.53 -15.94 19.06
CA ASP A 391 13.56 -16.99 20.08
C ASP A 391 13.04 -18.33 19.50
N PRO A 392 13.90 -19.35 19.28
CA PRO A 392 13.52 -20.60 18.62
C PRO A 392 12.76 -21.55 19.56
N ARG A 393 11.46 -21.26 19.78
CA ARG A 393 10.59 -21.92 20.75
C ARG A 393 10.44 -23.43 20.62
N ARG A 394 10.50 -23.99 19.40
CA ARG A 394 10.41 -25.45 19.19
C ARG A 394 11.75 -26.20 19.36
N GLY A 395 12.80 -25.54 19.85
CA GLY A 395 14.09 -26.16 20.12
C GLY A 395 14.81 -26.62 18.85
N ALA A 396 15.39 -27.83 18.88
CA ALA A 396 16.39 -28.31 17.93
C ALA A 396 15.93 -28.51 16.46
N PHE A 397 14.66 -28.20 16.13
CA PHE A 397 14.03 -28.50 14.85
C PHE A 397 13.47 -27.28 14.10
N THR A 398 13.66 -26.05 14.60
CA THR A 398 13.30 -24.85 13.82
C THR A 398 14.27 -24.65 12.65
N PRO A 399 13.85 -24.08 11.51
CA PRO A 399 14.77 -23.72 10.41
C PRO A 399 15.88 -22.76 10.87
N PHE A 400 15.62 -21.93 11.88
CA PHE A 400 16.63 -21.14 12.56
C PHE A 400 17.69 -22.03 13.23
N ASN A 401 17.28 -22.92 14.15
CA ASN A 401 18.20 -23.77 14.92
C ASN A 401 18.99 -24.75 14.03
N ILE A 402 18.36 -25.34 13.01
CA ILE A 402 19.02 -26.24 12.05
C ILE A 402 20.18 -25.53 11.34
N LEU A 403 20.03 -24.24 11.05
CA LEU A 403 21.02 -23.42 10.34
C LEU A 403 22.12 -22.89 11.26
N THR A 404 21.77 -22.28 12.39
CA THR A 404 22.72 -21.65 13.33
C THR A 404 23.38 -22.64 14.27
N ARG A 405 22.68 -23.75 14.57
CA ARG A 405 22.97 -24.71 15.67
C ARG A 405 22.81 -24.11 17.06
N GLU A 406 22.17 -22.94 17.16
CA GLU A 406 21.94 -22.23 18.41
C GLU A 406 20.47 -22.39 18.83
N GLY A 407 20.26 -22.85 20.07
CA GLY A 407 18.94 -22.92 20.71
C GLY A 407 18.62 -21.71 21.60
N SER A 408 19.50 -20.71 21.60
CA SER A 408 19.38 -19.46 22.35
C SER A 408 18.72 -18.37 21.50
N THR A 409 18.11 -17.39 22.18
CA THR A 409 17.60 -16.17 21.54
C THR A 409 18.72 -15.44 20.79
N SER A 410 18.48 -15.14 19.51
CA SER A 410 19.39 -14.38 18.65
C SER A 410 18.98 -12.91 18.62
N VAL A 411 19.98 -12.02 18.52
CA VAL A 411 19.80 -10.57 18.52
C VAL A 411 20.39 -9.99 17.25
N GLN A 412 19.59 -9.21 16.52
CA GLN A 412 19.97 -8.46 15.33
C GLN A 412 19.65 -6.98 15.54
N HIS A 413 20.49 -6.11 15.00
CA HIS A 413 20.24 -4.67 14.98
C HIS A 413 20.78 -4.05 13.70
N GLY A 414 20.15 -2.98 13.27
CA GLY A 414 20.53 -2.28 12.06
C GLY A 414 20.12 -0.82 12.13
N ALA A 415 20.87 0.02 11.43
CA ALA A 415 20.63 1.45 11.39
C ALA A 415 20.94 1.99 10.01
N TYR A 416 20.17 2.95 9.54
CA TYR A 416 20.56 3.74 8.38
C TYR A 416 20.29 5.21 8.60
N MET A 417 21.06 6.04 7.91
CA MET A 417 20.83 7.48 7.79
C MET A 417 20.88 7.85 6.31
N GLN A 418 19.91 8.64 5.89
CA GLN A 418 19.74 9.18 4.54
C GLN A 418 19.68 10.69 4.61
N MET A 419 20.26 11.36 3.63
CA MET A 419 20.20 12.81 3.45
C MET A 419 19.90 13.13 1.98
N GLY A 420 19.13 14.19 1.74
CA GLY A 420 18.93 14.81 0.44
C GLY A 420 19.06 16.32 0.53
N TYR A 421 19.64 16.94 -0.49
CA TYR A 421 19.69 18.40 -0.61
C TYR A 421 19.49 18.84 -2.05
N PHE A 422 18.53 19.74 -2.26
CA PHE A 422 18.31 20.42 -3.53
C PHE A 422 19.43 21.42 -3.81
N LEU A 423 20.01 21.36 -5.01
CA LEU A 423 21.14 22.20 -5.39
C LEU A 423 20.65 23.60 -5.80
N PRO A 424 21.18 24.68 -5.22
CA PRO A 424 20.79 26.06 -5.54
C PRO A 424 21.40 26.52 -6.88
N ILE A 425 20.95 25.89 -7.96
CA ILE A 425 21.38 26.16 -9.35
C ILE A 425 20.25 26.94 -10.04
N PRO A 426 20.50 28.16 -10.56
CA PRO A 426 19.51 28.99 -11.21
C PRO A 426 18.66 28.26 -12.28
N GLY A 427 17.36 28.15 -12.03
CA GLY A 427 16.37 27.49 -12.89
C GLY A 427 16.22 25.97 -12.68
N LEU A 428 16.93 25.39 -11.69
CA LEU A 428 16.94 23.97 -11.35
C LEU A 428 16.83 23.72 -9.83
N GLU A 429 16.59 24.76 -9.03
CA GLU A 429 16.55 24.74 -7.57
C GLU A 429 15.59 23.65 -7.08
N ASP A 430 14.33 23.69 -7.52
CA ASP A 430 13.30 22.73 -7.11
C ASP A 430 13.34 21.39 -7.86
N LYS A 431 14.41 21.12 -8.61
CA LYS A 431 14.47 20.02 -9.58
C LYS A 431 15.64 19.07 -9.38
N LEU A 432 16.82 19.55 -9.01
CA LEU A 432 18.02 18.72 -8.91
C LEU A 432 18.43 18.51 -7.45
N GLU A 433 18.24 17.29 -6.96
CA GLU A 433 18.58 16.88 -5.60
C GLU A 433 19.77 15.92 -5.60
N VAL A 434 20.74 16.15 -4.72
CA VAL A 434 21.81 15.20 -4.39
C VAL A 434 21.39 14.40 -3.18
N VAL A 435 21.52 13.07 -3.24
CA VAL A 435 21.17 12.17 -2.14
C VAL A 435 22.33 11.28 -1.72
N ALA A 436 22.42 11.01 -0.42
CA ALA A 436 23.40 10.11 0.17
C ALA A 436 22.75 9.23 1.25
N ARG A 437 23.18 7.98 1.37
CA ARG A 437 22.72 7.03 2.38
C ARG A 437 23.90 6.21 2.91
N VAL A 438 23.94 6.03 4.23
CA VAL A 438 24.79 5.03 4.89
C VAL A 438 23.92 4.14 5.75
N GLY A 439 24.15 2.83 5.70
CA GLY A 439 23.40 1.83 6.45
C GLY A 439 24.31 0.72 6.95
N GLY A 440 23.89 0.06 8.03
CA GLY A 440 24.62 -1.06 8.61
C GLY A 440 23.69 -2.05 9.30
N ILE A 441 24.05 -3.33 9.24
CA ILE A 441 23.38 -4.42 9.94
C ILE A 441 24.44 -5.23 10.67
N SER A 442 24.15 -5.56 11.93
CA SER A 442 24.97 -6.39 12.78
C SER A 442 24.09 -7.38 13.53
N ALA A 443 24.64 -8.54 13.86
CA ALA A 443 23.99 -9.52 14.72
C ALA A 443 24.98 -9.94 15.81
N MET A 444 24.46 -10.29 16.98
CA MET A 444 25.28 -10.75 18.11
C MET A 444 25.70 -12.22 17.91
N GLY A 445 26.59 -12.44 16.94
CA GLY A 445 27.34 -13.68 16.74
C GLY A 445 28.83 -13.43 16.97
N GLY A 446 29.49 -14.30 17.71
CA GLY A 446 30.90 -14.12 18.06
C GLY A 446 31.82 -14.21 16.83
N GLY A 447 32.45 -13.09 16.46
CA GLY A 447 33.48 -13.04 15.41
C GLY A 447 32.96 -12.97 13.97
N THR A 448 31.74 -12.48 13.75
CA THR A 448 31.18 -12.21 12.40
C THR A 448 31.13 -10.72 12.12
N GLU A 449 31.57 -10.30 10.93
CA GLU A 449 31.52 -8.91 10.50
C GLU A 449 30.07 -8.47 10.18
N GLY A 450 29.79 -7.17 10.36
CA GLY A 450 28.51 -6.57 9.99
C GLY A 450 28.46 -6.25 8.51
N SER A 451 27.25 -6.23 7.93
CA SER A 451 27.04 -5.75 6.56
C SER A 451 26.88 -4.24 6.55
N TRP A 452 27.46 -3.55 5.55
CA TRP A 452 27.41 -2.09 5.41
C TRP A 452 26.95 -1.68 4.01
N GLU A 453 26.07 -0.69 3.94
CA GLU A 453 25.54 -0.04 2.74
C GLU A 453 26.08 1.40 2.65
N TYR A 454 26.59 1.77 1.48
CA TYR A 454 26.96 3.14 1.13
C TYR A 454 26.35 3.47 -0.22
N ALA A 455 25.49 4.48 -0.30
CA ALA A 455 24.87 4.88 -1.55
C ALA A 455 24.95 6.40 -1.76
N GLY A 456 25.10 6.80 -3.02
CA GLY A 456 25.02 8.19 -3.47
C GLY A 456 24.24 8.26 -4.77
N GLY A 457 23.50 9.34 -4.99
CA GLY A 457 22.62 9.47 -6.14
C GLY A 457 22.24 10.91 -6.48
N LEU A 458 21.54 11.05 -7.60
CA LEU A 458 20.95 12.30 -8.09
C LEU A 458 19.51 12.04 -8.49
N ASN A 459 18.61 12.94 -8.09
CA ASN A 459 17.22 12.96 -8.55
C ASN A 459 16.98 14.22 -9.39
N TYR A 460 16.30 14.03 -10.52
CA TYR A 460 15.79 15.11 -11.37
C TYR A 460 14.26 15.05 -11.41
N TYR A 461 13.63 15.96 -10.68
CA TYR A 461 12.18 16.07 -10.58
C TYR A 461 11.65 16.96 -11.71
N ILE A 462 10.78 16.39 -12.55
CA ILE A 462 10.11 17.09 -13.66
C ILE A 462 8.77 17.65 -13.17
N GLN A 463 8.04 16.86 -12.39
CA GLN A 463 6.77 17.23 -11.76
C GLN A 463 6.69 16.59 -10.37
N GLY A 464 7.50 17.08 -9.42
CA GLY A 464 7.64 16.49 -8.08
C GLY A 464 7.91 14.98 -8.15
N ASP A 465 7.34 14.21 -7.23
CA ASP A 465 7.41 12.74 -7.28
C ASP A 465 6.59 12.11 -8.41
N ASN A 466 5.62 12.81 -9.01
CA ASN A 466 4.78 12.24 -10.08
C ASN A 466 5.58 11.95 -11.34
N VAL A 467 6.51 12.83 -11.73
CA VAL A 467 7.41 12.57 -12.86
C VAL A 467 8.85 12.89 -12.46
N LYS A 468 9.70 11.87 -12.36
CA LYS A 468 11.10 12.02 -11.96
C LYS A 468 12.04 11.01 -12.62
N LEU A 469 13.29 11.42 -12.81
CA LEU A 469 14.41 10.59 -13.24
C LEU A 469 15.40 10.49 -12.08
N GLN A 470 15.75 9.27 -11.68
CA GLN A 470 16.63 9.01 -10.54
C GLN A 470 17.84 8.18 -11.00
N THR A 471 19.01 8.44 -10.42
CA THR A 471 20.18 7.56 -10.55
C THR A 471 20.84 7.38 -9.19
N ASP A 472 21.19 6.14 -8.83
CA ASP A 472 21.98 5.87 -7.64
C ASP A 472 23.07 4.82 -7.89
N LEU A 473 24.18 4.97 -7.16
CA LEU A 473 25.27 4.02 -7.06
C LEU A 473 25.34 3.55 -5.61
N THR A 474 25.11 2.25 -5.39
CA THR A 474 25.01 1.63 -4.07
C THR A 474 26.06 0.52 -3.94
N ARG A 475 26.97 0.65 -2.98
CA ARG A 475 27.93 -0.39 -2.57
C ARG A 475 27.42 -1.06 -1.30
N ILE A 476 27.31 -2.38 -1.31
CA ILE A 476 27.00 -3.18 -0.13
C ILE A 476 28.12 -4.18 0.11
N TYR A 477 28.57 -4.28 1.36
CA TYR A 477 29.55 -5.28 1.83
C TYR A 477 28.80 -6.46 2.47
N GLU A 478 29.14 -7.69 2.07
CA GLU A 478 28.46 -8.92 2.50
C GLU A 478 26.91 -8.85 2.45
N ALA A 479 26.33 -8.60 1.26
CA ALA A 479 24.89 -8.36 1.10
C ALA A 479 24.03 -9.50 1.72
N PRO A 480 23.28 -9.23 2.81
CA PRO A 480 22.80 -10.28 3.70
C PRO A 480 21.51 -10.94 3.21
N ILE A 481 20.74 -10.24 2.37
CA ILE A 481 19.37 -10.58 2.02
C ILE A 481 19.18 -10.90 0.55
N SER A 482 18.25 -11.81 0.25
CA SER A 482 17.66 -11.96 -1.08
C SER A 482 16.25 -11.40 -1.05
N ASN A 483 16.11 -10.11 -1.35
CA ASN A 483 14.82 -9.43 -1.51
C ASN A 483 14.71 -8.90 -2.94
N ASN A 484 13.86 -9.55 -3.72
CA ASN A 484 13.65 -9.23 -5.13
C ASN A 484 13.02 -7.84 -5.29
N TYR A 485 12.15 -7.40 -4.36
CA TYR A 485 11.48 -6.10 -4.41
C TYR A 485 12.40 -4.92 -4.08
N SER A 486 13.47 -5.16 -3.32
CA SER A 486 14.58 -4.20 -3.10
C SER A 486 15.69 -4.31 -4.16
N SER A 487 15.56 -5.28 -5.09
CA SER A 487 16.58 -5.62 -6.10
C SER A 487 17.95 -5.98 -5.49
N LEU A 488 17.94 -6.53 -4.27
CA LEU A 488 19.12 -7.03 -3.56
C LEU A 488 19.11 -8.56 -3.62
N ALA A 489 20.05 -9.14 -4.35
CA ALA A 489 20.26 -10.58 -4.33
C ALA A 489 21.22 -10.94 -3.19
N ASN A 490 20.95 -12.02 -2.46
CA ASN A 490 21.95 -12.56 -1.54
C ASN A 490 23.08 -13.14 -2.41
N VAL A 491 24.17 -12.38 -2.50
CA VAL A 491 25.43 -12.85 -3.07
C VAL A 491 26.39 -13.31 -1.98
N ASN A 492 26.12 -13.01 -0.71
CA ASN A 492 26.99 -13.36 0.41
C ASN A 492 28.45 -12.88 0.24
N ASP A 493 28.58 -11.70 -0.34
CA ASP A 493 29.81 -11.05 -0.78
C ASP A 493 29.48 -9.56 -1.05
N ASP A 494 30.45 -8.78 -1.51
CA ASP A 494 30.21 -7.40 -1.91
C ASP A 494 29.39 -7.30 -3.21
N VAL A 495 28.52 -6.29 -3.27
CA VAL A 495 27.72 -5.91 -4.45
C VAL A 495 28.00 -4.45 -4.79
N LEU A 496 28.12 -4.13 -6.09
CA LEU A 496 27.94 -2.77 -6.59
C LEU A 496 26.68 -2.73 -7.45
N VAL A 497 25.71 -1.89 -7.09
CA VAL A 497 24.50 -1.66 -7.89
C VAL A 497 24.55 -0.24 -8.44
N TRP A 498 24.39 -0.07 -9.76
CA TRP A 498 24.10 1.22 -10.38
C TRP A 498 22.73 1.14 -11.03
N ARG A 499 21.82 2.04 -10.67
CA ARG A 499 20.45 2.11 -11.20
C ARG A 499 20.20 3.47 -11.83
N VAL A 500 19.44 3.47 -12.93
CA VAL A 500 18.82 4.66 -13.52
C VAL A 500 17.34 4.34 -13.73
N GLN A 501 16.44 5.15 -13.17
CA GLN A 501 15.01 4.88 -13.16
C GLN A 501 14.21 6.11 -13.60
N LEU A 502 13.35 5.93 -14.60
CA LEU A 502 12.31 6.88 -14.95
C LEU A 502 11.00 6.46 -14.27
N GLN A 503 10.39 7.40 -13.56
CA GLN A 503 9.09 7.27 -12.92
C GLN A 503 8.09 8.20 -13.58
N VAL A 504 6.90 7.66 -13.86
CA VAL A 504 5.70 8.41 -14.27
C VAL A 504 4.51 7.89 -13.47
N ALA A 505 3.87 8.76 -12.71
CA ALA A 505 2.64 8.54 -11.96
C ALA A 505 1.60 9.62 -12.30
N PHE A 506 0.32 9.27 -12.17
CA PHE A 506 -0.81 10.17 -12.28
C PHE A 506 -1.98 9.66 -11.44
#